data_AF-A0A1T4XZS4-F1
#
_entry.id   AF-A0A1T4XZS4-F1
#
_cell.length_a   1.000
_cell.length_b   1.000
_cell.length_c   1.000
_cell.angle_alpha   90.00
_cell.angle_beta   90.00
_cell.angle_gamma   90.00
#
_symmetry.space_group_name_H-M   'P 1'
#
loop_
_entity.id
_entity.type
_entity.pdbx_description
1 polymer ?
#
loop_
_entity_poly.entity_id
_entity_poly.type
_entity_poly.pdbx_seq_one_letter_code
_entity_poly.pdbx_strand_id
1 'polypeptide(L)'
;MPDSDVVESLQLRSAELDMIMRAAPPPQMPEPAQLPLADLLADDQAQWAFSKDGANGAMLVRSANEPTGGAAIKVEKSFVANGVSKNAQMMEAFFGEATGEAPFAAPRVTLISAADLAQEPELARQLTNRLENLREGGVHDPVRVEGQIDQLKNVEQGQAVVVKMEFAQGQQINKMPLADRVALVQSDAFPQALGKSLPVFTAMGMNDHLGLIETNFKNNAANLMFDTETGQLSAIDFSPGMQFDPDNPQAEAGIIFSEPEAEKSIKRLNNFLERSLKDEASFEEAVQRMAEGRPTALTPAMQAFVQPMAEVHMFEPGDEAVVEEFISMEDKRRFAANLILGAAKGMDYLSQNEAVLRQATEQCYEQVNGRELQHIHSRASLEAMGAELQRVNGPELVAKAELHSAPLRLAAMNQQAGPLKVALDQANAKLDRLENKPSLKDRVNFLVKGRDEVIQQARQQQVNLQLQAEEMVKESHHLMNRQSEAQHQQAQAEKLKAAPNGVDGAPVVKRLRDDVAVADIAKHHPEGHHPVQDVAAKEAPRHLREEMAAERAKSQRGAVADDARMEIKTPKPNIPRNPGKI
;
A
#
# COMPACT_ATOMS: atom_id res chain seq x y z
N MET A 1 8.32 -33.70 -7.99
CA MET A 1 7.96 -32.81 -9.11
C MET A 1 6.49 -32.53 -8.91
N PRO A 2 6.09 -31.30 -8.57
CA PRO A 2 4.69 -30.95 -8.42
C PRO A 2 3.93 -31.25 -9.71
N ASP A 3 2.65 -31.54 -9.60
CA ASP A 3 1.78 -31.80 -10.76
C ASP A 3 1.70 -30.54 -11.63
N SER A 4 1.93 -30.69 -12.94
CA SER A 4 2.05 -29.55 -13.88
C SER A 4 0.80 -28.68 -13.86
N ASP A 5 -0.37 -29.31 -13.72
CA ASP A 5 -1.67 -28.65 -13.69
C ASP A 5 -1.84 -27.75 -12.45
N VAL A 6 -1.25 -28.14 -11.31
CA VAL A 6 -1.31 -27.35 -10.06
C VAL A 6 -0.42 -26.12 -10.18
N VAL A 7 0.80 -26.28 -10.71
CA VAL A 7 1.73 -25.16 -10.92
C VAL A 7 1.15 -24.14 -11.90
N GLU A 8 0.57 -24.60 -13.01
CA GLU A 8 -0.11 -23.72 -13.97
C GLU A 8 -1.28 -22.97 -13.33
N SER A 9 -2.09 -23.64 -12.50
CA SER A 9 -3.21 -22.99 -11.82
C SER A 9 -2.78 -21.91 -10.83
N LEU A 10 -1.68 -22.12 -10.10
CA LEU A 10 -1.12 -21.13 -9.16
C LEU A 10 -0.53 -19.94 -9.90
N GLN A 11 0.15 -20.16 -11.03
CA GLN A 11 0.67 -19.07 -11.86
C GLN A 11 -0.44 -18.21 -12.44
N LEU A 12 -1.53 -18.82 -12.93
CA LEU A 12 -2.71 -18.09 -13.40
C LEU A 12 -3.35 -17.29 -12.27
N ARG A 13 -3.50 -17.89 -11.09
CA ARG A 13 -4.06 -17.20 -9.92
C ARG A 13 -3.18 -16.05 -9.45
N SER A 14 -1.85 -16.24 -9.43
CA SER A 14 -0.89 -15.19 -9.11
C SER A 14 -1.01 -14.01 -10.07
N ALA A 15 -1.10 -14.29 -11.37
CA ALA A 15 -1.20 -13.26 -12.39
C ALA A 15 -2.57 -12.56 -12.38
N GLU A 16 -3.64 -13.26 -11.98
CA GLU A 16 -4.96 -12.67 -11.73
C GLU A 16 -4.92 -11.70 -10.54
N LEU A 17 -4.34 -12.12 -9.40
CA LEU A 17 -4.19 -11.26 -8.23
C LEU A 17 -3.32 -10.04 -8.54
N ASP A 18 -2.26 -10.18 -9.35
CA ASP A 18 -1.45 -9.06 -9.81
C ASP A 18 -2.26 -8.03 -10.60
N MET A 19 -3.11 -8.48 -11.52
CA MET A 19 -3.98 -7.61 -12.32
C MET A 19 -4.99 -6.90 -11.42
N ILE A 20 -5.62 -7.62 -10.49
CA ILE A 20 -6.57 -7.07 -9.53
C ILE A 20 -5.90 -6.00 -8.67
N MET A 21 -4.71 -6.26 -8.11
CA MET A 21 -3.99 -5.30 -7.28
C MET A 21 -3.51 -4.07 -8.06
N ARG A 22 -3.11 -4.22 -9.33
CA ARG A 22 -2.71 -3.10 -10.18
C ARG A 22 -3.88 -2.25 -10.63
N ALA A 23 -5.06 -2.85 -10.75
CA ALA A 23 -6.31 -2.16 -11.05
C ALA A 23 -7.06 -1.69 -9.80
N ALA A 24 -6.55 -2.03 -8.61
CA ALA A 24 -7.20 -1.70 -7.35
C ALA A 24 -7.39 -0.18 -7.25
N PRO A 25 -8.58 0.30 -6.86
CA PRO A 25 -8.74 1.70 -6.58
C PRO A 25 -7.78 2.10 -5.45
N PRO A 26 -7.31 3.36 -5.41
CA PRO A 26 -6.56 3.87 -4.27
C PRO A 26 -7.33 3.56 -2.99
N PRO A 27 -6.68 3.09 -1.91
CA PRO A 27 -7.36 2.86 -0.65
C PRO A 27 -8.09 4.15 -0.24
N GLN A 28 -9.42 4.09 -0.19
CA GLN A 28 -10.23 5.21 0.26
C GLN A 28 -10.51 5.05 1.74
N MET A 29 -10.47 6.16 2.47
CA MET A 29 -11.11 6.21 3.78
C MET A 29 -12.61 5.97 3.55
N PRO A 30 -13.23 5.03 4.27
CA PRO A 30 -14.61 4.66 4.02
C PRO A 30 -15.56 5.86 4.13
N GLU A 31 -16.46 6.01 3.16
CA GLU A 31 -17.64 6.88 3.27
C GLU A 31 -18.89 6.01 3.14
N PRO A 32 -19.94 6.18 3.97
CA PRO A 32 -20.20 7.26 4.94
C PRO A 32 -19.62 7.01 6.36
N ALA A 33 -19.93 7.92 7.32
CA ALA A 33 -19.60 7.75 8.73
C ALA A 33 -20.12 6.42 9.30
N GLN A 34 -19.38 5.82 10.23
CA GLN A 34 -19.76 4.55 10.84
C GLN A 34 -21.14 4.65 11.50
N LEU A 35 -21.99 3.63 11.31
CA LEU A 35 -23.27 3.50 12.00
C LEU A 35 -23.11 3.70 13.51
N PRO A 36 -23.93 4.56 14.17
CA PRO A 36 -23.94 4.67 15.62
C PRO A 36 -24.06 3.30 16.29
N LEU A 37 -23.39 3.12 17.45
CA LEU A 37 -23.43 1.82 18.14
C LEU A 37 -24.87 1.45 18.55
N ALA A 38 -25.69 2.44 18.92
CA ALA A 38 -27.10 2.24 19.24
C ALA A 38 -27.87 1.58 18.09
N ASP A 39 -27.63 2.03 16.85
CA ASP A 39 -28.31 1.50 15.67
C ASP A 39 -27.86 0.06 15.38
N LEU A 40 -26.57 -0.25 15.54
CA LEU A 40 -26.03 -1.61 15.41
C LEU A 40 -26.62 -2.57 16.46
N LEU A 41 -26.84 -2.10 17.68
CA LEU A 41 -27.40 -2.92 18.77
C LEU A 41 -28.91 -3.11 18.66
N ALA A 42 -29.62 -2.12 18.10
CA ALA A 42 -31.05 -2.15 17.85
C ALA A 42 -31.44 -3.04 16.66
N ASP A 43 -30.50 -3.40 15.78
CA ASP A 43 -30.74 -4.33 14.68
C ASP A 43 -30.89 -5.77 15.20
N ASP A 44 -32.15 -6.18 15.42
CA ASP A 44 -32.50 -7.53 15.88
C ASP A 44 -32.20 -8.63 14.86
N GLN A 45 -31.95 -8.27 13.60
CA GLN A 45 -31.54 -9.21 12.55
C GLN A 45 -30.01 -9.24 12.36
N ALA A 46 -29.25 -8.38 13.06
CA ALA A 46 -27.81 -8.36 12.95
C ALA A 46 -27.20 -9.71 13.34
N GLN A 47 -26.17 -10.10 12.59
CA GLN A 47 -25.40 -11.30 12.88
C GLN A 47 -24.28 -10.94 13.85
N TRP A 48 -24.29 -11.62 15.00
CA TRP A 48 -23.30 -11.46 16.05
C TRP A 48 -22.42 -12.71 16.13
N ALA A 49 -21.11 -12.51 16.18
CA ALA A 49 -20.16 -13.59 16.41
C ALA A 49 -18.98 -13.09 17.25
N PHE A 50 -18.45 -13.92 18.14
CA PHE A 50 -17.13 -13.66 18.70
C PHE A 50 -16.04 -13.97 17.69
N SER A 51 -15.13 -13.00 17.52
CA SER A 51 -13.93 -13.16 16.72
C SER A 51 -13.03 -14.23 17.33
N LYS A 52 -12.77 -15.29 16.56
CA LYS A 52 -11.79 -16.33 16.92
C LYS A 52 -10.38 -15.95 16.45
N ASP A 53 -10.27 -15.18 15.37
CA ASP A 53 -9.03 -14.84 14.66
C ASP A 53 -8.98 -13.34 14.28
N GLY A 54 -7.80 -12.71 14.32
CA GLY A 54 -7.54 -11.30 13.95
C GLY A 54 -7.83 -10.31 15.06
N ALA A 55 -9.07 -9.81 15.14
CA ALA A 55 -9.51 -8.94 16.23
C ALA A 55 -9.77 -9.77 17.50
N ASN A 56 -8.72 -10.34 18.06
CA ASN A 56 -8.81 -11.31 19.15
C ASN A 56 -9.59 -10.74 20.34
N GLY A 57 -10.73 -11.38 20.67
CA GLY A 57 -11.60 -10.97 21.76
C GLY A 57 -12.65 -9.90 21.40
N ALA A 58 -12.76 -9.50 20.13
CA ALA A 58 -13.82 -8.60 19.67
C ALA A 58 -15.12 -9.36 19.35
N MET A 59 -16.26 -8.69 19.55
CA MET A 59 -17.55 -9.04 18.99
C MET A 59 -17.65 -8.49 17.57
N LEU A 60 -17.95 -9.34 16.61
CA LEU A 60 -18.22 -8.97 15.23
C LEU A 60 -19.72 -8.81 15.06
N VAL A 61 -20.16 -7.61 14.68
CA VAL A 61 -21.57 -7.32 14.33
C VAL A 61 -21.67 -6.98 12.85
N ARG A 62 -22.52 -7.70 12.11
CA ARG A 62 -22.92 -7.38 10.74
C ARG A 62 -24.39 -7.01 10.74
N SER A 63 -24.73 -5.80 10.32
CA SER A 63 -26.13 -5.40 10.16
C SER A 63 -26.77 -6.22 9.04
N ALA A 64 -28.02 -6.63 9.22
CA ALA A 64 -28.77 -7.26 8.14
C ALA A 64 -29.32 -6.24 7.14
N ASN A 65 -29.48 -4.99 7.59
CA ASN A 65 -30.08 -3.91 6.82
C ASN A 65 -29.05 -3.10 6.02
N GLU A 66 -27.77 -3.17 6.41
CA GLU A 66 -26.66 -2.62 5.67
C GLU A 66 -25.59 -3.70 5.42
N PRO A 67 -25.50 -4.28 4.20
CA PRO A 67 -24.53 -5.34 3.88
C PRO A 67 -23.07 -4.90 4.05
N THR A 68 -22.81 -3.59 3.93
CA THR A 68 -21.52 -2.94 4.19
C THR A 68 -21.41 -2.38 5.61
N GLY A 69 -22.50 -2.36 6.37
CA GLY A 69 -22.60 -1.83 7.72
C GLY A 69 -22.26 -2.90 8.76
N GLY A 70 -21.12 -2.76 9.41
CA GLY A 70 -20.71 -3.65 10.48
C GLY A 70 -19.52 -3.11 11.26
N ALA A 71 -19.25 -3.73 12.41
CA ALA A 71 -18.16 -3.32 13.27
C ALA A 71 -17.57 -4.49 14.05
N ALA A 72 -16.28 -4.39 14.36
CA ALA A 72 -15.68 -5.13 15.45
C ALA A 72 -15.78 -4.27 16.72
N ILE A 73 -16.44 -4.77 17.76
CA ILE A 73 -16.63 -4.10 19.04
C ILE A 73 -15.83 -4.84 20.10
N LYS A 74 -15.01 -4.12 20.86
CA LYS A 74 -14.20 -4.68 21.95
C LYS A 74 -14.24 -3.76 23.15
N VAL A 75 -14.26 -4.31 24.35
CA VAL A 75 -14.04 -3.56 25.60
C VAL A 75 -12.58 -3.68 25.97
N GLU A 76 -11.93 -2.53 26.12
CA GLU A 76 -10.50 -2.43 26.39
C GLU A 76 -10.22 -1.50 27.56
N LYS A 77 -9.08 -1.71 28.22
CA LYS A 77 -8.61 -0.79 29.27
C LYS A 77 -8.41 0.60 28.67
N SER A 78 -8.80 1.65 29.41
CA SER A 78 -8.83 3.02 28.89
C SER A 78 -7.51 3.48 28.26
N PHE A 79 -6.38 3.10 28.85
CA PHE A 79 -5.06 3.46 28.31
C PHE A 79 -4.73 2.78 26.97
N VAL A 80 -5.12 1.50 26.79
CA VAL A 80 -4.92 0.75 25.53
C VAL A 80 -5.78 1.36 24.43
N ALA A 81 -7.04 1.64 24.76
CA ALA A 81 -7.99 2.23 23.84
C ALA A 81 -7.61 3.66 23.43
N ASN A 82 -7.09 4.47 24.36
CA ASN A 82 -6.47 5.75 24.03
C ASN A 82 -5.31 5.56 23.04
N GLY A 83 -4.48 4.53 23.25
CA GLY A 83 -3.49 3.99 22.31
C GLY A 83 -3.98 3.92 20.88
N VAL A 84 -4.96 3.04 20.70
CA VAL A 84 -5.59 2.73 19.42
C VAL A 84 -6.24 3.98 18.81
N SER A 85 -6.94 4.79 19.62
CA SER A 85 -7.62 5.99 19.14
C SER A 85 -6.66 7.07 18.65
N LYS A 86 -5.51 7.28 19.31
CA LYS A 86 -4.53 8.25 18.86
C LYS A 86 -3.87 7.84 17.56
N ASN A 87 -3.54 6.55 17.41
CA ASN A 87 -3.07 6.01 16.13
C ASN A 87 -4.13 6.16 15.03
N ALA A 88 -5.39 5.83 15.32
CA ALA A 88 -6.50 5.97 14.36
C ALA A 88 -6.70 7.43 13.94
N GLN A 89 -6.68 8.39 14.87
CA GLN A 89 -6.78 9.82 14.59
C GLN A 89 -5.61 10.30 13.73
N MET A 90 -4.38 9.89 14.07
CA MET A 90 -3.19 10.24 13.28
C MET A 90 -3.28 9.67 11.86
N MET A 91 -3.72 8.42 11.69
CA MET A 91 -3.90 7.81 10.36
C MET A 91 -4.99 8.51 9.55
N GLU A 92 -6.13 8.82 10.16
CA GLU A 92 -7.22 9.53 9.50
C GLU A 92 -6.79 10.93 9.07
N ALA A 93 -6.13 11.69 9.95
CA ALA A 93 -5.59 13.00 9.61
C ALA A 93 -4.51 12.90 8.51
N PHE A 94 -3.58 11.94 8.63
CA PHE A 94 -2.50 11.78 7.66
C PHE A 94 -3.02 11.36 6.29
N PHE A 95 -3.80 10.28 6.19
CA PHE A 95 -4.32 9.82 4.90
C PHE A 95 -5.40 10.73 4.32
N GLY A 96 -6.09 11.52 5.15
CA GLY A 96 -7.05 12.53 4.68
C GLY A 96 -6.40 13.75 4.02
N GLU A 97 -5.16 14.08 4.39
CA GLU A 97 -4.44 15.26 3.88
C GLU A 97 -3.24 14.92 2.97
N ALA A 98 -2.73 13.68 3.02
CA ALA A 98 -1.58 13.25 2.23
C ALA A 98 -1.90 13.24 0.73
N THR A 99 -0.87 13.51 -0.06
CA THR A 99 -0.91 13.43 -1.52
C THR A 99 -0.41 12.08 -2.02
N GLY A 100 -1.01 11.62 -3.12
CA GLY A 100 -0.73 10.30 -3.69
C GLY A 100 -1.62 9.22 -3.09
N GLU A 101 -1.51 8.01 -3.64
CA GLU A 101 -2.33 6.88 -3.19
C GLU A 101 -1.82 6.36 -1.84
N ALA A 102 -2.71 6.24 -0.85
CA ALA A 102 -2.40 5.62 0.43
C ALA A 102 -1.85 4.19 0.21
N PRO A 103 -0.87 3.74 1.01
CA PRO A 103 -0.27 2.42 0.85
C PRO A 103 -1.18 1.27 1.31
N PHE A 104 -2.12 1.54 2.20
CA PHE A 104 -3.09 0.59 2.74
C PHE A 104 -4.33 1.32 3.25
N ALA A 105 -5.43 0.60 3.41
CA ALA A 105 -6.63 1.11 4.06
C ALA A 105 -6.53 0.95 5.58
N ALA A 106 -6.97 1.98 6.31
CA ALA A 106 -7.07 1.94 7.77
C ALA A 106 -8.54 2.04 8.18
N PRO A 107 -9.13 1.00 8.80
CA PRO A 107 -10.45 1.08 9.41
C PRO A 107 -10.55 2.22 10.42
N ARG A 108 -11.69 2.91 10.43
CA ARG A 108 -11.96 3.92 11.46
C ARG A 108 -12.15 3.28 12.82
N VAL A 109 -11.76 4.01 13.86
CA VAL A 109 -11.97 3.63 15.26
C VAL A 109 -12.76 4.71 15.97
N THR A 110 -13.85 4.31 16.63
CA THR A 110 -14.63 5.15 17.53
C THR A 110 -14.49 4.62 18.95
N LEU A 111 -14.16 5.50 19.90
CA LEU A 111 -14.22 5.19 21.32
C LEU A 111 -15.55 5.64 21.91
N ILE A 112 -16.09 4.83 22.81
CA ILE A 112 -17.29 5.13 23.57
C ILE A 112 -16.93 5.01 25.04
N SER A 113 -16.85 6.17 25.70
CA SER A 113 -16.38 6.32 27.07
C SER A 113 -17.48 6.02 28.10
N ALA A 114 -17.07 5.99 29.37
CA ALA A 114 -17.99 5.94 30.50
C ALA A 114 -19.00 7.11 30.48
N ALA A 115 -18.55 8.31 30.10
CA ALA A 115 -19.40 9.50 30.05
C ALA A 115 -20.43 9.43 28.91
N ASP A 116 -20.08 8.78 27.80
CA ASP A 116 -21.00 8.56 26.68
C ASP A 116 -22.04 7.51 27.06
N LEU A 117 -21.62 6.40 27.67
CA LEU A 117 -22.53 5.36 28.18
C LEU A 117 -23.44 5.86 29.30
N ALA A 118 -22.96 6.78 30.15
CA ALA A 118 -23.79 7.40 31.18
C ALA A 118 -24.91 8.27 30.59
N GLN A 119 -24.73 8.84 29.41
CA GLN A 119 -25.76 9.57 28.67
C GLN A 119 -26.74 8.63 27.97
N GLU A 120 -26.31 7.39 27.69
CA GLU A 120 -27.10 6.34 27.02
C GLU A 120 -27.14 5.02 27.83
N PRO A 121 -27.80 4.98 29.00
CA PRO A 121 -27.77 3.81 29.88
C PRO A 121 -28.38 2.54 29.25
N GLU A 122 -29.27 2.72 28.27
CA GLU A 122 -29.84 1.63 27.49
C GLU A 122 -28.79 0.94 26.60
N LEU A 123 -27.76 1.66 26.15
CA LEU A 123 -26.68 1.14 25.31
C LEU A 123 -25.82 0.12 26.08
N ALA A 124 -25.44 0.44 27.31
CA ALA A 124 -24.68 -0.45 28.19
C ALA A 124 -25.46 -1.75 28.50
N ARG A 125 -26.77 -1.61 28.74
CA ARG A 125 -27.66 -2.75 28.96
C ARG A 125 -27.75 -3.64 27.71
N GLN A 126 -27.89 -3.05 26.53
CA GLN A 126 -27.96 -3.79 25.28
C GLN A 126 -26.66 -4.53 24.97
N LEU A 127 -25.49 -3.89 25.15
CA LEU A 127 -24.19 -4.56 25.04
C LEU A 127 -24.07 -5.75 25.98
N THR A 128 -24.46 -5.57 27.24
CA THR A 128 -24.45 -6.65 28.25
C THR A 128 -25.34 -7.81 27.79
N ASN A 129 -26.58 -7.53 27.40
CA ASN A 129 -27.51 -8.57 26.93
C ASN A 129 -26.96 -9.30 25.69
N ARG A 130 -26.32 -8.59 24.75
CA ARG A 130 -25.72 -9.22 23.55
C ARG A 130 -24.55 -10.13 23.93
N LEU A 131 -23.68 -9.70 24.84
CA LEU A 131 -22.59 -10.53 25.37
C LEU A 131 -23.10 -11.77 26.10
N GLU A 132 -24.14 -11.64 26.93
CA GLU A 132 -24.77 -12.75 27.63
C GLU A 132 -25.43 -13.74 26.65
N ASN A 133 -26.12 -13.25 25.63
CA ASN A 133 -26.68 -14.09 24.56
C ASN A 133 -25.59 -14.86 23.81
N LEU A 134 -24.45 -14.22 23.53
CA LEU A 134 -23.30 -14.89 22.90
C LEU A 134 -22.68 -15.95 23.83
N ARG A 135 -22.65 -15.73 25.14
CA ARG A 135 -22.22 -16.72 26.14
C ARG A 135 -23.14 -17.94 26.14
N GLU A 136 -24.45 -17.73 26.11
CA GLU A 136 -25.47 -18.79 26.15
C GLU A 136 -25.56 -19.58 24.83
N GLY A 137 -25.20 -18.97 23.70
CA GLY A 137 -25.22 -19.59 22.37
C GLY A 137 -24.21 -20.74 22.16
N GLY A 138 -23.24 -20.94 23.05
CA GLY A 138 -22.39 -22.15 23.10
C GLY A 138 -21.36 -22.35 21.97
N VAL A 139 -21.27 -21.46 20.99
CA VAL A 139 -20.36 -21.57 19.82
C VAL A 139 -19.05 -20.76 19.99
N HIS A 140 -18.94 -20.01 21.08
CA HIS A 140 -17.88 -19.04 21.35
C HIS A 140 -17.01 -19.45 22.56
N ASP A 141 -15.78 -18.93 22.65
CA ASP A 141 -14.89 -19.19 23.79
C ASP A 141 -15.46 -18.53 25.06
N PRO A 142 -16.03 -19.30 26.01
CA PRO A 142 -16.75 -18.75 27.15
C PRO A 142 -15.87 -17.91 28.07
N VAL A 143 -14.56 -18.19 28.12
CA VAL A 143 -13.61 -17.43 28.95
C VAL A 143 -13.43 -16.01 28.40
N ARG A 144 -13.37 -15.87 27.08
CA ARG A 144 -13.22 -14.57 26.41
C ARG A 144 -14.48 -13.74 26.51
N VAL A 145 -15.65 -14.36 26.34
CA VAL A 145 -16.94 -13.67 26.50
C VAL A 145 -17.10 -13.15 27.93
N GLU A 146 -16.78 -13.98 28.93
CA GLU A 146 -16.85 -13.58 30.34
C GLU A 146 -15.86 -12.43 30.64
N GLY A 147 -14.64 -12.49 30.09
CA GLY A 147 -13.67 -11.41 30.21
C GLY A 147 -14.17 -10.08 29.65
N GLN A 148 -14.90 -10.07 28.54
CA GLN A 148 -15.51 -8.87 27.96
C GLN A 148 -16.68 -8.34 28.82
N ILE A 149 -17.50 -9.23 29.38
CA ILE A 149 -18.57 -8.86 30.35
C ILE A 149 -17.96 -8.19 31.59
N ASP A 150 -16.88 -8.75 32.13
CA ASP A 150 -16.19 -8.18 33.28
C ASP A 150 -15.52 -6.83 32.96
N GLN A 151 -14.94 -6.70 31.77
CA GLN A 151 -14.40 -5.41 31.32
C GLN A 151 -15.49 -4.35 31.16
N LEU A 152 -16.70 -4.72 30.74
CA LEU A 152 -17.81 -3.76 30.60
C LEU A 152 -18.19 -3.12 31.94
N LYS A 153 -18.13 -3.88 33.05
CA LYS A 153 -18.32 -3.34 34.42
C LYS A 153 -17.26 -2.30 34.79
N ASN A 154 -16.05 -2.43 34.24
CA ASN A 154 -14.97 -1.48 34.47
C ASN A 154 -15.13 -0.20 33.63
N VAL A 155 -16.00 -0.20 32.62
CA VAL A 155 -16.31 1.00 31.84
C VAL A 155 -17.06 2.01 32.69
N GLU A 156 -18.05 1.58 33.48
CA GLU A 156 -18.77 2.45 34.41
C GLU A 156 -17.84 3.10 35.45
N GLN A 157 -16.71 2.46 35.75
CA GLN A 157 -15.68 2.93 36.68
C GLN A 157 -14.62 3.82 36.00
N GLY A 158 -14.74 4.08 34.69
CA GLY A 158 -13.76 4.84 33.90
C GLY A 158 -12.45 4.09 33.59
N GLN A 159 -12.34 2.82 33.99
CA GLN A 159 -11.13 2.01 33.85
C GLN A 159 -11.03 1.28 32.51
N ALA A 160 -12.15 1.18 31.79
CA ALA A 160 -12.25 0.64 30.45
C ALA A 160 -13.10 1.55 29.55
N VAL A 161 -13.04 1.32 28.24
CA VAL A 161 -13.89 1.96 27.24
C VAL A 161 -14.28 0.94 26.17
N VAL A 162 -15.38 1.22 25.47
CA VAL A 162 -15.81 0.41 24.33
C VAL A 162 -15.13 0.97 23.07
N VAL A 163 -14.37 0.11 22.39
CA VAL A 163 -13.71 0.37 21.11
C VAL A 163 -14.57 -0.21 20.00
N LYS A 164 -15.02 0.62 19.08
CA LYS A 164 -15.74 0.21 17.87
C LYS A 164 -14.85 0.46 16.66
N MET A 165 -14.54 -0.59 15.92
CA MET A 165 -13.70 -0.55 14.72
C MET A 165 -14.54 -0.94 13.50
N GLU A 166 -14.31 -0.27 12.37
CA GLU A 166 -14.91 -0.70 11.10
C GLU A 166 -14.37 -2.07 10.68
N PHE A 167 -15.14 -2.79 9.87
CA PHE A 167 -14.58 -3.93 9.17
C PHE A 167 -13.62 -3.47 8.08
N ALA A 168 -12.37 -3.94 8.17
CA ALA A 168 -11.48 -3.98 7.03
C ALA A 168 -12.03 -4.93 5.96
N GLN A 169 -11.89 -4.57 4.69
CA GLN A 169 -12.25 -5.44 3.57
C GLN A 169 -11.28 -6.63 3.48
N GLY A 170 -11.79 -7.76 2.99
CA GLY A 170 -10.99 -8.96 2.74
C GLY A 170 -10.89 -9.96 3.89
N GLN A 171 -9.82 -10.76 3.89
CA GLN A 171 -9.51 -11.80 4.87
C GLN A 171 -8.12 -11.57 5.45
N GLN A 172 -7.87 -12.03 6.68
CA GLN A 172 -6.52 -12.03 7.24
C GLN A 172 -5.59 -12.85 6.35
N ILE A 173 -4.44 -12.28 6.02
CA ILE A 173 -3.54 -12.87 5.02
C ILE A 173 -3.10 -14.28 5.42
N ASN A 174 -2.86 -14.54 6.70
CA ASN A 174 -2.48 -15.88 7.20
C ASN A 174 -3.65 -16.88 7.24
N LYS A 175 -4.91 -16.42 7.16
CA LYS A 175 -6.11 -17.27 7.13
C LYS A 175 -6.69 -17.48 5.73
N MET A 176 -6.10 -16.85 4.72
CA MET A 176 -6.48 -17.07 3.32
C MET A 176 -6.21 -18.53 2.90
N PRO A 177 -6.96 -19.04 1.89
CA PRO A 177 -6.66 -20.32 1.28
C PRO A 177 -5.18 -20.41 0.89
N LEU A 178 -4.56 -21.56 1.13
CA LEU A 178 -3.14 -21.77 0.90
C LEU A 178 -2.72 -21.42 -0.55
N ALA A 179 -3.56 -21.76 -1.53
CA ALA A 179 -3.33 -21.43 -2.94
C ALA A 179 -3.25 -19.91 -3.17
N ASP A 180 -4.12 -19.12 -2.52
CA ASP A 180 -4.08 -17.66 -2.62
C ASP A 180 -2.85 -17.09 -1.91
N ARG A 181 -2.45 -17.63 -0.75
CA ARG A 181 -1.21 -17.23 -0.06
C ARG A 181 0.03 -17.46 -0.93
N VAL A 182 0.14 -18.63 -1.56
CA VAL A 182 1.23 -18.93 -2.51
C VAL A 182 1.17 -18.00 -3.72
N ALA A 183 -0.02 -17.77 -4.29
CA ALA A 183 -0.22 -16.88 -5.42
C ALA A 183 0.17 -15.43 -5.11
N LEU A 184 -0.08 -14.94 -3.88
CA LEU A 184 0.37 -13.62 -3.42
C LEU A 184 1.90 -13.52 -3.37
N VAL A 185 2.60 -14.54 -2.86
CA VAL A 185 4.06 -14.56 -2.86
C VAL A 185 4.63 -14.57 -4.29
N GLN A 186 3.95 -15.25 -5.20
CA GLN A 186 4.32 -15.31 -6.62
C GLN A 186 3.89 -14.06 -7.42
N SER A 187 3.15 -13.12 -6.82
CA SER A 187 2.74 -11.89 -7.49
C SER A 187 3.82 -10.80 -7.38
N ASP A 188 3.84 -9.84 -8.30
CA ASP A 188 4.73 -8.68 -8.25
C ASP A 188 4.14 -7.53 -7.42
N ALA A 189 2.83 -7.31 -7.50
CA ALA A 189 2.13 -6.18 -6.91
C ALA A 189 2.04 -6.29 -5.39
N PHE A 190 1.82 -7.49 -4.86
CA PHE A 190 1.70 -7.70 -3.41
C PHE A 190 2.98 -7.33 -2.64
N PRO A 191 4.18 -7.87 -2.95
CA PRO A 191 5.41 -7.44 -2.29
C PRO A 191 5.72 -5.95 -2.47
N GLN A 192 5.34 -5.34 -3.61
CA GLN A 192 5.47 -3.89 -3.78
C GLN A 192 4.53 -3.12 -2.83
N ALA A 193 3.28 -3.55 -2.67
CA ALA A 193 2.32 -2.94 -1.74
C ALA A 193 2.78 -3.08 -0.28
N LEU A 194 3.26 -4.27 0.12
CA LEU A 194 3.87 -4.48 1.43
C LEU A 194 5.08 -3.58 1.65
N GLY A 195 5.98 -3.50 0.66
CA GLY A 195 7.15 -2.65 0.73
C GLY A 195 6.79 -1.17 0.85
N LYS A 196 5.79 -0.70 0.11
CA LYS A 196 5.29 0.69 0.18
C LYS A 196 4.69 1.01 1.54
N SER A 197 4.03 0.03 2.17
CA SER A 197 3.38 0.17 3.48
C SER A 197 4.38 0.21 4.64
N LEU A 198 5.50 -0.48 4.52
CA LEU A 198 6.47 -0.70 5.59
C LEU A 198 7.08 0.59 6.18
N PRO A 199 7.54 1.58 5.39
CA PRO A 199 7.98 2.86 5.94
C PRO A 199 6.85 3.58 6.67
N VAL A 200 5.63 3.53 6.14
CA VAL A 200 4.45 4.20 6.70
C VAL A 200 4.05 3.56 8.02
N PHE A 201 4.01 2.22 8.13
CA PHE A 201 3.79 1.54 9.41
C PHE A 201 4.84 1.91 10.45
N THR A 202 6.11 1.96 10.04
CA THR A 202 7.21 2.39 10.92
C THR A 202 7.00 3.83 11.42
N ALA A 203 6.67 4.75 10.51
CA ALA A 203 6.39 6.14 10.83
C ALA A 203 5.13 6.31 11.68
N MET A 204 4.20 5.36 11.65
CA MET A 204 2.99 5.36 12.47
C MET A 204 3.14 4.64 13.81
N GLY A 205 4.32 4.09 14.12
CA GLY A 205 4.53 3.31 15.34
C GLY A 205 3.89 1.91 15.33
N MET A 206 3.49 1.42 14.16
CA MET A 206 2.85 0.11 13.94
C MET A 206 3.89 -0.97 13.58
N ASN A 207 4.93 -1.07 14.41
CA ASN A 207 6.08 -1.94 14.15
C ASN A 207 5.76 -3.44 14.27
N ASP A 208 4.64 -3.81 14.88
CA ASP A 208 4.14 -5.17 14.97
C ASP A 208 3.53 -5.68 13.66
N HIS A 209 3.14 -4.80 12.74
CA HIS A 209 2.63 -5.17 11.41
C HIS A 209 3.79 -5.57 10.50
N LEU A 210 4.62 -4.58 10.14
CA LEU A 210 5.78 -4.70 9.25
C LEU A 210 6.96 -3.89 9.82
N GLY A 211 7.52 -4.36 10.93
CA GLY A 211 8.68 -3.78 11.58
C GLY A 211 9.99 -3.99 10.82
N LEU A 212 10.79 -2.92 10.79
CA LEU A 212 12.15 -2.84 10.24
C LEU A 212 13.26 -3.25 11.22
N ILE A 213 12.93 -3.28 12.50
CA ILE A 213 13.79 -3.71 13.59
C ILE A 213 13.04 -4.82 14.32
N GLU A 214 13.72 -5.94 14.57
CA GLU A 214 13.25 -6.93 15.54
C GLU A 214 13.27 -6.25 16.91
N THR A 215 12.13 -5.66 17.27
CA THR A 215 11.82 -5.26 18.64
C THR A 215 11.32 -6.49 19.39
N ASN A 216 10.77 -6.33 20.58
CA ASN A 216 10.05 -7.41 21.24
C ASN A 216 8.79 -7.86 20.46
N PHE A 217 8.37 -7.11 19.43
CA PHE A 217 7.23 -7.40 18.58
C PHE A 217 7.69 -8.08 17.28
N LYS A 218 7.07 -9.23 16.96
CA LYS A 218 7.30 -9.97 15.71
C LYS A 218 6.41 -9.38 14.62
N ASN A 219 6.90 -9.35 13.38
CA ASN A 219 6.09 -9.02 12.20
C ASN A 219 4.90 -9.97 12.12
N ASN A 220 3.70 -9.40 12.19
CA ASN A 220 2.46 -10.11 12.32
C ASN A 220 1.61 -9.92 11.06
N ALA A 221 1.72 -10.87 10.14
CA ALA A 221 0.89 -10.91 8.94
C ALA A 221 -0.61 -11.07 9.26
N ALA A 222 -0.98 -11.50 10.46
CA ALA A 222 -2.38 -11.56 10.89
C ALA A 222 -3.00 -10.16 11.12
N ASN A 223 -2.18 -9.12 11.26
CA ASN A 223 -2.64 -7.73 11.36
C ASN A 223 -2.93 -7.11 9.98
N LEU A 224 -2.75 -7.89 8.90
CA LEU A 224 -3.02 -7.46 7.54
C LEU A 224 -4.20 -8.24 6.97
N MET A 225 -5.11 -7.50 6.35
CA MET A 225 -6.25 -8.02 5.62
C MET A 225 -6.01 -7.79 4.12
N PHE A 226 -6.37 -8.78 3.31
CA PHE A 226 -6.30 -8.67 1.86
C PHE A 226 -7.62 -9.10 1.24
N ASP A 227 -8.13 -8.26 0.35
CA ASP A 227 -9.31 -8.56 -0.44
C ASP A 227 -8.90 -9.03 -1.84
N THR A 228 -9.21 -10.30 -2.15
CA THR A 228 -8.86 -10.91 -3.44
C THR A 228 -9.75 -10.42 -4.59
N GLU A 229 -10.85 -9.72 -4.31
CA GLU A 229 -11.75 -9.16 -5.33
C GLU A 229 -11.34 -7.74 -5.72
N THR A 230 -10.96 -6.92 -4.74
CA THR A 230 -10.59 -5.51 -4.96
C THR A 230 -9.08 -5.28 -5.03
N GLY A 231 -8.27 -6.23 -4.54
CA GLY A 231 -6.82 -6.10 -4.42
C GLY A 231 -6.37 -5.20 -3.27
N GLN A 232 -7.30 -4.79 -2.40
CA GLN A 232 -7.03 -3.84 -1.33
C GLN A 232 -6.30 -4.50 -0.16
N LEU A 233 -5.20 -3.88 0.26
CA LEU A 233 -4.50 -4.19 1.50
C LEU A 233 -5.02 -3.28 2.61
N SER A 234 -5.42 -3.86 3.75
CA SER A 234 -5.86 -3.11 4.93
C SER A 234 -5.07 -3.52 6.17
N ALA A 235 -4.88 -2.59 7.10
CA ALA A 235 -4.24 -2.83 8.38
C ALA A 235 -5.26 -2.84 9.52
N ILE A 236 -5.14 -3.78 10.47
CA ILE A 236 -6.01 -3.90 11.65
C ILE A 236 -5.16 -4.05 12.91
N ASP A 237 -5.76 -3.84 14.08
CA ASP A 237 -5.08 -3.93 15.39
C ASP A 237 -3.99 -2.85 15.59
N PHE A 238 -4.41 -1.59 15.67
CA PHE A 238 -3.54 -0.40 15.78
C PHE A 238 -2.83 -0.23 17.13
N SER A 239 -2.48 -1.32 17.81
CA SER A 239 -1.92 -1.31 19.16
C SER A 239 -0.48 -0.75 19.12
N PRO A 240 -0.21 0.48 19.62
CA PRO A 240 1.17 0.96 19.70
C PRO A 240 1.94 0.17 20.76
N GLY A 241 3.25 0.04 20.58
CA GLY A 241 4.13 -0.45 21.64
C GLY A 241 4.08 0.50 22.84
N MET A 242 3.36 0.12 23.90
CA MET A 242 3.17 0.96 25.08
C MET A 242 4.41 0.93 25.98
N GLN A 243 4.91 2.10 26.38
CA GLN A 243 5.66 2.21 27.63
C GLN A 243 5.05 3.33 28.49
N PHE A 244 5.29 3.22 29.80
CA PHE A 244 4.72 4.12 30.80
C PHE A 244 5.70 5.24 31.11
N ASP A 245 5.19 6.46 31.34
CA ASP A 245 5.99 7.51 31.99
C ASP A 245 6.24 7.09 33.46
N PRO A 246 7.48 6.76 33.84
CA PRO A 246 7.79 6.36 35.19
C PRO A 246 7.58 7.50 36.21
N ASP A 247 7.59 8.76 35.77
CA ASP A 247 7.40 9.94 36.62
C ASP A 247 5.91 10.31 36.81
N ASN A 248 5.00 9.69 36.04
CA ASN A 248 3.56 9.87 36.19
C ASN A 248 2.75 8.58 35.97
N PRO A 249 2.84 7.59 36.89
CA PRO A 249 2.13 6.32 36.78
C PRO A 249 0.60 6.43 36.89
N GLN A 250 0.06 7.62 37.19
CA GLN A 250 -1.38 7.90 37.22
C GLN A 250 -1.88 8.70 36.01
N ALA A 251 -1.02 9.03 35.05
CA ALA A 251 -1.49 9.52 33.76
C ALA A 251 -2.25 8.39 33.06
N GLU A 252 -3.60 8.45 33.12
CA GLU A 252 -4.48 7.72 32.19
C GLU A 252 -4.10 7.97 30.71
N ALA A 253 -3.32 9.01 30.48
CA ALA A 253 -2.69 9.39 29.23
C ALA A 253 -1.33 8.67 29.07
N GLY A 254 -1.40 7.35 28.95
CA GLY A 254 -0.24 6.44 28.84
C GLY A 254 0.13 6.11 27.40
N ILE A 255 0.46 7.12 26.58
CA ILE A 255 1.25 6.88 25.36
C ILE A 255 2.31 7.98 25.25
N ILE A 256 3.48 7.66 25.75
CA ILE A 256 4.68 7.96 24.96
C ILE A 256 4.90 6.63 24.18
N PHE A 257 5.36 6.59 22.94
CA PHE A 257 6.63 5.97 22.58
C PHE A 257 6.68 5.68 21.08
N SER A 258 7.74 6.19 20.48
CA SER A 258 8.60 5.43 19.57
C SER A 258 9.98 6.09 19.47
N GLU A 259 10.52 6.64 20.57
CA GLU A 259 11.87 7.21 20.53
C GLU A 259 12.96 6.25 21.02
N PRO A 260 14.03 6.00 20.23
CA PRO A 260 14.31 6.45 18.86
C PRO A 260 14.03 5.33 17.83
N GLU A 261 13.03 4.47 18.03
CA GLU A 261 12.84 3.28 17.19
C GLU A 261 12.39 3.61 15.77
N ALA A 262 11.51 4.60 15.57
CA ALA A 262 11.04 4.98 14.24
C ALA A 262 12.15 5.65 13.41
N GLU A 263 12.83 6.67 13.96
CA GLU A 263 14.00 7.30 13.32
C GLU A 263 15.08 6.27 12.99
N LYS A 264 15.48 5.41 13.95
CA LYS A 264 16.48 4.36 13.72
C LYS A 264 16.05 3.38 12.63
N SER A 265 14.76 3.05 12.57
CA SER A 265 14.20 2.16 11.56
C SER A 265 14.25 2.80 10.17
N ILE A 266 13.79 4.05 10.03
CA ILE A 266 13.86 4.80 8.78
C ILE A 266 15.31 4.98 8.34
N LYS A 267 16.22 5.33 9.26
CA LYS A 267 17.66 5.41 9.00
C LYS A 267 18.25 4.08 8.53
N ARG A 268 17.87 2.96 9.18
CA ARG A 268 18.31 1.61 8.79
C ARG A 268 17.84 1.27 7.39
N LEU A 269 16.58 1.56 7.07
CA LEU A 269 16.02 1.36 5.73
C LEU A 269 16.72 2.23 4.69
N ASN A 270 16.89 3.52 4.94
CA ASN A 270 17.62 4.42 4.04
C ASN A 270 19.02 3.93 3.75
N ASN A 271 19.79 3.59 4.79
CA ASN A 271 21.14 3.04 4.62
C ASN A 271 21.15 1.73 3.85
N PHE A 272 20.11 0.91 3.97
CA PHE A 272 19.97 -0.31 3.19
C PHE A 272 19.67 0.00 1.72
N LEU A 273 18.68 0.85 1.44
CA LEU A 273 18.29 1.25 0.08
C LEU A 273 19.43 1.95 -0.66
N GLU A 274 20.17 2.87 -0.04
CA GLU A 274 21.33 3.51 -0.66
C GLU A 274 22.44 2.53 -1.04
N ARG A 275 22.64 1.50 -0.21
CA ARG A 275 23.64 0.47 -0.46
C ARG A 275 23.16 -0.51 -1.54
N SER A 276 21.93 -0.98 -1.46
CA SER A 276 21.38 -1.95 -2.41
C SER A 276 21.10 -1.33 -3.78
N LEU A 277 20.75 -0.05 -3.85
CA LEU A 277 20.43 0.65 -5.10
C LEU A 277 21.63 1.43 -5.66
N LYS A 278 22.84 1.19 -5.17
CA LYS A 278 24.04 1.86 -5.67
C LYS A 278 24.35 1.50 -7.12
N ASP A 279 24.22 0.21 -7.44
CA ASP A 279 24.48 -0.39 -8.74
C ASP A 279 23.77 -1.75 -8.84
N GLU A 280 23.70 -2.32 -10.04
CA GLU A 280 23.02 -3.59 -10.31
C GLU A 280 23.60 -4.75 -9.49
N ALA A 281 24.92 -4.80 -9.30
CA ALA A 281 25.57 -5.86 -8.52
C ALA A 281 25.19 -5.80 -7.04
N SER A 282 25.13 -4.60 -6.46
CA SER A 282 24.71 -4.40 -5.07
C SER A 282 23.23 -4.74 -4.88
N PHE A 283 22.40 -4.48 -5.89
CA PHE A 283 20.98 -4.84 -5.88
C PHE A 283 20.81 -6.36 -5.90
N GLU A 284 21.48 -7.05 -6.82
CA GLU A 284 21.44 -8.52 -6.91
C GLU A 284 21.99 -9.19 -5.64
N GLU A 285 23.05 -8.66 -5.03
CA GLU A 285 23.53 -9.15 -3.73
C GLU A 285 22.46 -8.99 -2.65
N ALA A 286 21.81 -7.83 -2.57
CA ALA A 286 20.77 -7.58 -1.58
C ALA A 286 19.56 -8.53 -1.77
N VAL A 287 19.09 -8.69 -3.01
CA VAL A 287 18.03 -9.62 -3.39
C VAL A 287 18.39 -11.05 -3.00
N GLN A 288 19.59 -11.52 -3.36
CA GLN A 288 20.05 -12.87 -3.04
C GLN A 288 20.12 -13.09 -1.53
N ARG A 289 20.68 -12.13 -0.78
CA ARG A 289 20.78 -12.21 0.68
C ARG A 289 19.40 -12.30 1.34
N MET A 290 18.46 -11.46 0.93
CA MET A 290 17.09 -11.49 1.45
C MET A 290 16.42 -12.83 1.15
N ALA A 291 16.56 -13.33 -0.07
CA ALA A 291 15.93 -14.56 -0.51
C ALA A 291 16.48 -15.81 0.22
N GLU A 292 17.77 -15.79 0.57
CA GLU A 292 18.40 -16.81 1.42
C GLU A 292 18.12 -16.65 2.92
N GLY A 293 17.35 -15.63 3.33
CA GLY A 293 17.07 -15.34 4.74
C GLY A 293 18.26 -14.76 5.50
N ARG A 294 19.30 -14.26 4.81
CA ARG A 294 20.43 -13.59 5.47
C ARG A 294 20.00 -12.23 6.00
N PRO A 295 20.53 -11.77 7.14
CA PRO A 295 20.11 -10.51 7.74
C PRO A 295 20.32 -9.28 6.84
N THR A 296 19.25 -8.51 6.65
CA THR A 296 19.22 -7.18 6.01
C THR A 296 18.23 -6.27 6.78
N ALA A 297 17.88 -5.09 6.24
CA ALA A 297 16.81 -4.26 6.82
C ALA A 297 15.40 -4.83 6.54
N LEU A 298 15.22 -5.51 5.40
CA LEU A 298 13.91 -5.99 4.94
C LEU A 298 13.71 -7.50 5.15
N THR A 299 14.75 -8.25 5.53
CA THR A 299 14.65 -9.70 5.76
C THR A 299 13.55 -10.07 6.77
N PRO A 300 13.39 -9.40 7.93
CA PRO A 300 12.33 -9.75 8.87
C PRO A 300 10.93 -9.61 8.27
N ALA A 301 10.70 -8.55 7.48
CA ALA A 301 9.43 -8.36 6.78
C ALA A 301 9.23 -9.48 5.76
N MET A 302 10.21 -9.75 4.91
CA MET A 302 10.13 -10.82 3.92
C MET A 302 9.85 -12.19 4.54
N GLN A 303 10.55 -12.54 5.63
CA GLN A 303 10.39 -13.85 6.28
C GLN A 303 8.97 -14.07 6.82
N ALA A 304 8.29 -13.02 7.26
CA ALA A 304 6.89 -13.11 7.69
C ALA A 304 5.94 -13.54 6.56
N PHE A 305 6.33 -13.40 5.29
CA PHE A 305 5.51 -13.73 4.13
C PHE A 305 6.02 -14.90 3.30
N VAL A 306 7.29 -15.29 3.40
CA VAL A 306 7.85 -16.34 2.51
C VAL A 306 8.40 -17.56 3.25
N GLN A 307 8.33 -17.58 4.58
CA GLN A 307 8.81 -18.68 5.41
C GLN A 307 7.77 -19.08 6.46
N PRO A 308 7.56 -20.40 6.69
CA PRO A 308 6.82 -20.87 7.84
C PRO A 308 7.69 -20.69 9.08
N MET A 309 7.27 -19.86 10.03
CA MET A 309 8.03 -19.67 11.28
C MET A 309 7.17 -19.48 12.53
N ALA A 310 6.00 -18.85 12.41
CA ALA A 310 5.11 -18.59 13.54
C ALA A 310 3.65 -18.51 13.06
N GLU A 311 2.69 -18.75 13.97
CA GLU A 311 1.25 -18.67 13.67
C GLU A 311 0.80 -17.28 13.18
N VAL A 312 1.59 -16.25 13.49
CA VAL A 312 1.39 -14.86 13.07
C VAL A 312 1.96 -14.56 11.68
N HIS A 313 2.69 -15.49 11.06
CA HIS A 313 3.22 -15.34 9.71
C HIS A 313 2.20 -15.78 8.67
N MET A 314 2.44 -15.44 7.40
CA MET A 314 1.60 -15.87 6.27
C MET A 314 1.50 -17.40 6.20
N PHE A 315 2.61 -18.12 6.44
CA PHE A 315 2.63 -19.58 6.48
C PHE A 315 2.82 -20.07 7.92
N GLU A 316 1.96 -20.99 8.33
CA GLU A 316 1.96 -21.54 9.68
C GLU A 316 3.02 -22.66 9.80
N PRO A 317 3.55 -22.95 11.00
CA PRO A 317 4.35 -24.15 11.22
C PRO A 317 3.57 -25.40 10.78
N GLY A 318 4.15 -26.22 9.89
CA GLY A 318 3.45 -27.32 9.21
C GLY A 318 3.24 -27.08 7.70
N ASP A 319 3.35 -25.84 7.22
CA ASP A 319 3.28 -25.52 5.78
C ASP A 319 4.63 -25.73 5.05
N GLU A 320 5.67 -26.31 5.68
CA GLU A 320 7.04 -26.40 5.14
C GLU A 320 7.10 -27.08 3.79
N ALA A 321 6.44 -28.23 3.65
CA ALA A 321 6.44 -29.00 2.42
C ALA A 321 5.86 -28.20 1.24
N VAL A 322 4.85 -27.37 1.49
CA VAL A 322 4.19 -26.55 0.47
C VAL A 322 5.09 -25.38 0.08
N VAL A 323 5.69 -24.71 1.06
CA VAL A 323 6.62 -23.61 0.79
C VAL A 323 7.83 -24.11 0.00
N GLU A 324 8.36 -25.29 0.32
CA GLU A 324 9.45 -25.91 -0.44
C GLU A 324 9.01 -26.40 -1.83
N GLU A 325 7.77 -26.86 -1.98
CA GLU A 325 7.24 -27.40 -3.24
C GLU A 325 6.85 -26.31 -4.24
N PHE A 326 6.24 -25.20 -3.78
CA PHE A 326 5.60 -24.21 -4.65
C PHE A 326 6.24 -22.82 -4.61
N ILE A 327 7.08 -22.49 -3.62
CA ILE A 327 7.77 -21.20 -3.54
C ILE A 327 9.25 -21.41 -3.83
N SER A 328 9.62 -21.20 -5.10
CA SER A 328 10.97 -21.42 -5.57
C SER A 328 11.95 -20.35 -5.04
N MET A 329 13.25 -20.61 -5.23
CA MET A 329 14.27 -19.60 -4.96
C MET A 329 14.07 -18.34 -5.82
N GLU A 330 13.63 -18.52 -7.06
CA GLU A 330 13.37 -17.39 -7.96
C GLU A 330 12.16 -16.57 -7.50
N ASP A 331 11.11 -17.22 -6.98
CA ASP A 331 9.97 -16.51 -6.38
C ASP A 331 10.39 -15.66 -5.18
N LYS A 332 11.25 -16.20 -4.31
CA LYS A 332 11.80 -15.43 -3.18
C LYS A 332 12.66 -14.26 -3.66
N ARG A 333 13.49 -14.43 -4.70
CA ARG A 333 14.28 -13.33 -5.28
C ARG A 333 13.38 -12.25 -5.88
N ARG A 334 12.35 -12.64 -6.61
CA ARG A 334 11.34 -11.74 -7.17
C ARG A 334 10.57 -10.99 -6.08
N PHE A 335 10.14 -11.70 -5.03
CA PHE A 335 9.50 -11.09 -3.86
C PHE A 335 10.43 -10.06 -3.20
N ALA A 336 11.71 -10.39 -3.00
CA ALA A 336 12.69 -9.48 -2.43
C ALA A 336 12.90 -8.22 -3.29
N ALA A 337 13.05 -8.38 -4.61
CA ALA A 337 13.21 -7.27 -5.55
C ALA A 337 12.00 -6.32 -5.53
N ASN A 338 10.79 -6.89 -5.56
CA ASN A 338 9.54 -6.12 -5.49
C ASN A 338 9.34 -5.46 -4.12
N LEU A 339 9.77 -6.12 -3.02
CA LEU A 339 9.73 -5.53 -1.69
C LEU A 339 10.69 -4.34 -1.56
N ILE A 340 11.89 -4.40 -2.16
CA ILE A 340 12.84 -3.27 -2.23
C ILE A 340 12.24 -2.11 -3.03
N LEU A 341 11.64 -2.40 -4.19
CA LEU A 341 10.97 -1.38 -5.01
C LEU A 341 9.80 -0.73 -4.24
N GLY A 342 8.98 -1.54 -3.58
CA GLY A 342 7.92 -1.05 -2.69
C GLY A 342 8.47 -0.14 -1.60
N ALA A 343 9.53 -0.56 -0.91
CA ALA A 343 10.15 0.24 0.14
C ALA A 343 10.69 1.58 -0.36
N ALA A 344 11.28 1.63 -1.55
CA ALA A 344 11.67 2.89 -2.18
C ALA A 344 10.47 3.80 -2.45
N LYS A 345 9.36 3.24 -2.96
CA LYS A 345 8.10 3.99 -3.17
C LYS A 345 7.49 4.49 -1.86
N GLY A 346 7.54 3.70 -0.78
CA GLY A 346 7.06 4.09 0.54
C GLY A 346 7.90 5.21 1.17
N MET A 347 9.22 5.17 0.96
CA MET A 347 10.13 6.24 1.38
C MET A 347 9.87 7.54 0.62
N ASP A 348 9.66 7.48 -0.69
CA ASP A 348 9.27 8.63 -1.50
C ASP A 348 7.94 9.22 -1.05
N TYR A 349 6.93 8.37 -0.84
CA TYR A 349 5.61 8.77 -0.33
C TYR A 349 5.71 9.50 1.03
N LEU A 350 6.49 8.97 1.97
CA LEU A 350 6.70 9.64 3.26
C LEU A 350 7.46 10.96 3.13
N SER A 351 8.47 11.02 2.26
CA SER A 351 9.26 12.24 2.03
C SER A 351 8.38 13.37 1.48
N GLN A 352 7.49 13.05 0.54
CA GLN A 352 6.52 14.01 -0.03
C GLN A 352 5.49 14.49 1.00
N ASN A 353 5.15 13.64 1.97
CA ASN A 353 4.10 13.89 2.95
C ASN A 353 4.64 14.12 4.38
N GLU A 354 5.92 14.46 4.55
CA GLU A 354 6.55 14.61 5.88
C GLU A 354 5.87 15.71 6.72
N ALA A 355 5.55 16.84 6.10
CA ALA A 355 4.85 17.93 6.78
C ALA A 355 3.45 17.52 7.24
N VAL A 356 2.74 16.72 6.43
CA VAL A 356 1.41 16.21 6.76
C VAL A 356 1.49 15.20 7.91
N LEU A 357 2.46 14.29 7.87
CA LEU A 357 2.71 13.34 8.97
C LEU A 357 2.99 14.09 10.28
N ARG A 358 3.88 15.09 10.23
CA ARG A 358 4.20 15.93 11.39
C ARG A 358 2.94 16.61 11.94
N GLN A 359 2.14 17.23 11.08
CA GLN A 359 0.91 17.89 11.48
C GLN A 359 -0.09 16.89 12.10
N ALA A 360 -0.31 15.74 11.46
CA ALA A 360 -1.21 14.70 11.96
C ALA A 360 -0.77 14.18 13.35
N THR A 361 0.54 13.98 13.56
CA THR A 361 1.05 13.58 14.87
C THR A 361 0.90 14.69 15.93
N GLU A 362 1.22 15.94 15.58
CA GLU A 362 1.09 17.07 16.51
C GLU A 362 -0.38 17.35 16.89
N GLN A 363 -1.34 17.07 16.01
CA GLN A 363 -2.78 17.15 16.31
C GLN A 363 -3.21 16.14 17.37
N CYS A 364 -2.49 15.02 17.52
CA CYS A 364 -2.79 14.04 18.55
C CYS A 364 -2.34 14.47 19.95
N TYR A 365 -1.46 15.48 20.08
CA TYR A 365 -0.91 15.96 21.35
C TYR A 365 -2.00 16.56 22.26
N GLU A 366 -1.87 16.31 23.56
CA GLU A 366 -2.89 16.72 24.55
C GLU A 366 -2.30 17.59 25.65
N GLN A 367 -3.11 18.50 26.20
CA GLN A 367 -2.73 19.28 27.37
C GLN A 367 -3.27 18.60 28.64
N VAL A 368 -2.38 18.04 29.45
CA VAL A 368 -2.72 17.36 30.70
C VAL A 368 -2.03 18.08 31.86
N ASN A 369 -2.81 18.63 32.79
CA ASN A 369 -2.28 19.33 33.98
C ASN A 369 -1.26 20.44 33.65
N GLY A 370 -1.46 21.16 32.54
CA GLY A 370 -0.56 22.23 32.09
C GLY A 370 0.75 21.74 31.47
N ARG A 371 0.89 20.45 31.17
CA ARG A 371 1.97 19.88 30.36
C ARG A 371 1.40 19.34 29.05
N GLU A 372 2.14 19.55 27.96
CA GLU A 372 1.86 18.89 26.68
C GLU A 372 2.31 17.43 26.78
N LEU A 373 1.39 16.51 26.54
CA LEU A 373 1.66 15.11 26.35
C LEU A 373 1.77 14.82 24.85
N GLN A 374 2.93 14.30 24.45
CA GLN A 374 3.25 14.00 23.06
C GLN A 374 2.98 12.51 22.80
N HIS A 375 1.91 12.25 22.07
CA HIS A 375 1.49 10.90 21.69
C HIS A 375 2.28 10.43 20.46
N ILE A 376 2.60 9.13 20.40
CA ILE A 376 3.22 8.44 19.26
C ILE A 376 4.69 8.85 18.99
N HIS A 377 4.94 10.13 18.67
CA HIS A 377 6.27 10.70 18.48
C HIS A 377 6.42 11.98 19.28
N SER A 378 7.61 12.19 19.85
CA SER A 378 7.98 13.52 20.32
C SER A 378 8.32 14.44 19.14
N ARG A 379 8.29 15.76 19.35
CA ARG A 379 8.73 16.72 18.33
C ARG A 379 10.17 16.50 17.88
N ALA A 380 11.05 16.06 18.79
CA ALA A 380 12.44 15.75 18.49
C ALA A 380 12.54 14.51 17.57
N SER A 381 11.75 13.46 17.82
CA SER A 381 11.62 12.29 16.94
C SER A 381 11.19 12.70 15.54
N LEU A 382 10.15 13.53 15.44
CA LEU A 382 9.62 13.99 14.15
C LEU A 382 10.66 14.81 13.39
N GLU A 383 11.42 15.66 14.09
CA GLU A 383 12.53 16.40 13.48
C GLU A 383 13.65 15.46 13.00
N ALA A 384 14.08 14.50 13.81
CA ALA A 384 15.11 13.54 13.44
C ALA A 384 14.67 12.62 12.29
N MET A 385 13.43 12.14 12.32
CA MET A 385 12.82 11.34 11.26
C MET A 385 12.72 12.15 9.96
N GLY A 386 12.24 13.39 10.03
CA GLY A 386 12.18 14.30 8.89
C GLY A 386 13.56 14.55 8.27
N ALA A 387 14.60 14.73 9.09
CA ALA A 387 15.97 14.86 8.61
C ALA A 387 16.45 13.59 7.88
N GLU A 388 16.11 12.39 8.36
CA GLU A 388 16.44 11.14 7.68
C GLU A 388 15.62 10.96 6.38
N LEU A 389 14.34 11.32 6.35
CA LEU A 389 13.50 11.27 5.14
C LEU A 389 14.02 12.20 4.04
N GLN A 390 14.58 13.35 4.41
CA GLN A 390 15.15 14.33 3.48
C GLN A 390 16.60 14.01 3.06
N ARG A 391 17.25 13.06 3.76
CA ARG A 391 18.65 12.68 3.49
C ARG A 391 18.83 12.02 2.12
N VAL A 392 17.79 11.34 1.64
CA VAL A 392 17.78 10.61 0.38
C VAL A 392 16.76 11.20 -0.58
N ASN A 393 17.08 11.19 -1.88
CA ASN A 393 16.16 11.60 -2.92
C ASN A 393 15.20 10.43 -3.23
N GLY A 394 13.97 10.50 -2.70
CA GLY A 394 12.93 9.48 -2.89
C GLY A 394 12.71 9.11 -4.36
N PRO A 395 12.46 10.08 -5.27
CA PRO A 395 12.30 9.79 -6.69
C PRO A 395 13.51 9.10 -7.33
N GLU A 396 14.74 9.45 -6.92
CA GLU A 396 15.95 8.79 -7.40
C GLU A 396 16.05 7.34 -6.92
N LEU A 397 15.69 7.05 -5.66
CA LEU A 397 15.63 5.68 -5.15
C LEU A 397 14.61 4.84 -5.92
N VAL A 398 13.41 5.38 -6.19
CA VAL A 398 12.38 4.69 -6.98
C VAL A 398 12.92 4.39 -8.38
N ALA A 399 13.48 5.38 -9.08
CA ALA A 399 14.01 5.19 -10.43
C ALA A 399 15.12 4.11 -10.48
N LYS A 400 16.01 4.09 -9.49
CA LYS A 400 17.07 3.06 -9.39
C LYS A 400 16.49 1.68 -9.08
N ALA A 401 15.52 1.59 -8.17
CA ALA A 401 14.86 0.33 -7.85
C ALA A 401 14.09 -0.24 -9.04
N GLU A 402 13.40 0.61 -9.81
CA GLU A 402 12.73 0.21 -11.05
C GLU A 402 13.73 -0.28 -12.10
N LEU A 403 14.86 0.43 -12.27
CA LEU A 403 15.90 0.04 -13.19
C LEU A 403 16.52 -1.31 -12.83
N HIS A 404 16.93 -1.49 -11.57
CA HIS A 404 17.64 -2.70 -11.14
C HIS A 404 16.71 -3.92 -11.02
N SER A 405 15.41 -3.72 -10.78
CA SER A 405 14.43 -4.83 -10.75
C SER A 405 13.92 -5.25 -12.14
N ALA A 406 14.13 -4.42 -13.18
CA ALA A 406 13.62 -4.69 -14.53
C ALA A 406 14.06 -6.05 -15.12
N PRO A 407 15.32 -6.52 -14.98
CA PRO A 407 15.74 -7.82 -15.50
C PRO A 407 14.96 -8.99 -14.91
N LEU A 408 14.74 -8.99 -13.58
CA LEU A 408 13.97 -10.04 -12.90
C LEU A 408 12.51 -10.04 -13.32
N ARG A 409 11.90 -8.86 -13.48
CA ARG A 409 10.52 -8.74 -13.97
C ARG A 409 10.38 -9.22 -15.41
N LEU A 410 11.29 -8.84 -16.30
CA LEU A 410 11.30 -9.33 -17.68
C LEU A 410 11.46 -10.86 -17.74
N ALA A 411 12.31 -11.45 -16.89
CA ALA A 411 12.45 -12.90 -16.80
C ALA A 411 11.14 -13.57 -16.33
N ALA A 412 10.47 -13.02 -15.32
CA ALA A 412 9.20 -13.54 -14.82
C ALA A 412 8.08 -13.46 -15.87
N MET A 413 7.96 -12.33 -16.58
CA MET A 413 6.99 -12.17 -17.67
C MET A 413 7.21 -13.19 -18.78
N ASN A 414 8.46 -13.46 -19.15
CA ASN A 414 8.79 -14.49 -20.14
C ASN A 414 8.39 -15.91 -19.67
N GLN A 415 8.49 -16.19 -18.37
CA GLN A 415 8.04 -17.47 -17.81
C GLN A 415 6.50 -17.58 -17.81
N GLN A 416 5.78 -16.49 -17.52
CA GLN A 416 4.32 -16.45 -17.48
C GLN A 416 3.66 -16.43 -18.89
N ALA A 417 4.36 -15.93 -19.91
CA ALA A 417 3.82 -15.79 -21.26
C ALA A 417 3.39 -17.14 -21.88
N GLY A 418 4.12 -18.23 -21.59
CA GLY A 418 3.81 -19.57 -22.08
C GLY A 418 2.47 -20.10 -21.54
N PRO A 419 2.32 -20.27 -20.21
CA PRO A 419 1.08 -20.68 -19.58
C PRO A 419 -0.12 -19.80 -19.96
N LEU A 420 0.07 -18.48 -20.00
CA LEU A 420 -1.01 -17.55 -20.37
C LEU A 420 -1.49 -17.77 -21.80
N LYS A 421 -0.56 -18.00 -22.74
CA LYS A 421 -0.91 -18.34 -24.12
C LYS A 421 -1.70 -19.65 -24.20
N VAL A 422 -1.27 -20.67 -23.47
CA VAL A 422 -1.98 -21.97 -23.41
C VAL A 422 -3.39 -21.78 -22.85
N ALA A 423 -3.55 -21.02 -21.76
CA ALA A 423 -4.85 -20.73 -21.17
C ALA A 423 -5.76 -19.95 -22.12
N LEU A 424 -5.22 -18.98 -22.86
CA LEU A 424 -5.98 -18.23 -23.86
C LEU A 424 -6.42 -19.14 -25.03
N ASP A 425 -5.54 -20.00 -25.53
CA ASP A 425 -5.86 -20.98 -26.57
C ASP A 425 -6.95 -21.97 -26.10
N GLN A 426 -6.87 -22.42 -24.85
CA GLN A 426 -7.89 -23.27 -24.23
C GLN A 426 -9.24 -22.54 -24.05
N ALA A 427 -9.22 -21.28 -23.63
CA ALA A 427 -10.42 -20.46 -23.48
C ALA A 427 -11.09 -20.21 -24.84
N ASN A 428 -10.31 -19.90 -25.88
CA ASN A 428 -10.79 -19.76 -27.25
C ASN A 428 -11.41 -21.06 -27.77
N ALA A 429 -10.75 -22.21 -27.56
CA ALA A 429 -11.27 -23.52 -27.96
C ALA A 429 -12.55 -23.89 -27.17
N LYS A 430 -12.62 -23.55 -25.89
CA LYS A 430 -13.82 -23.76 -25.05
C LYS A 430 -14.98 -22.89 -25.55
N LEU A 431 -14.73 -21.63 -25.89
CA LEU A 431 -15.75 -20.74 -26.42
C LEU A 431 -16.28 -21.23 -27.77
N ASP A 432 -15.39 -21.59 -28.70
CA ASP A 432 -15.77 -22.18 -30.00
C ASP A 432 -16.60 -23.46 -29.81
N ARG A 433 -16.21 -24.32 -28.87
CA ARG A 433 -16.97 -25.52 -28.53
C ARG A 433 -18.36 -25.18 -28.00
N LEU A 434 -18.50 -24.23 -27.08
CA LEU A 434 -19.81 -23.86 -26.52
C LEU A 434 -20.74 -23.23 -27.57
N GLU A 435 -20.19 -22.45 -28.50
CA GLU A 435 -20.94 -21.77 -29.55
C GLU A 435 -21.34 -22.70 -30.69
N ASN A 436 -20.40 -23.53 -31.16
CA ASN A 436 -20.53 -24.27 -32.41
C ASN A 436 -20.69 -25.79 -32.23
N LYS A 437 -20.16 -26.38 -31.15
CA LYS A 437 -20.13 -27.85 -30.93
C LYS A 437 -20.30 -28.23 -29.44
N PRO A 438 -21.40 -27.82 -28.77
CA PRO A 438 -21.54 -28.05 -27.33
C PRO A 438 -21.67 -29.54 -27.04
N SER A 439 -20.91 -30.03 -26.06
CA SER A 439 -20.97 -31.43 -25.67
C SER A 439 -22.25 -31.76 -24.92
N LEU A 440 -22.51 -33.05 -24.69
CA LEU A 440 -23.66 -33.46 -23.88
C LEU A 440 -23.65 -32.80 -22.50
N LYS A 441 -22.47 -32.70 -21.86
CA LYS A 441 -22.30 -32.02 -20.57
C LYS A 441 -22.63 -30.53 -20.67
N ASP A 442 -22.19 -29.86 -21.73
CA ASP A 442 -22.46 -28.43 -21.94
C ASP A 442 -23.95 -28.18 -22.18
N ARG A 443 -24.59 -29.05 -22.98
CA ARG A 443 -26.04 -29.00 -23.24
C ARG A 443 -26.85 -29.22 -21.96
N VAL A 444 -26.41 -30.09 -21.06
CA VAL A 444 -27.01 -30.25 -19.72
C VAL A 444 -26.82 -28.98 -18.89
N ASN A 445 -25.62 -28.40 -18.89
CA ASN A 445 -25.38 -27.12 -18.20
C ASN A 445 -26.22 -25.97 -18.77
N PHE A 446 -26.44 -25.92 -20.08
CA PHE A 446 -27.33 -24.93 -20.71
C PHE A 446 -28.78 -25.05 -20.24
N LEU A 447 -29.25 -26.26 -19.90
CA LEU A 447 -30.59 -26.45 -19.34
C LEU A 447 -30.69 -25.98 -17.89
N VAL A 448 -29.60 -26.06 -17.12
CA VAL A 448 -29.56 -25.68 -15.70
C VAL A 448 -29.33 -24.19 -15.51
N LYS A 449 -28.37 -23.60 -16.25
CA LYS A 449 -27.92 -22.21 -16.08
C LYS A 449 -28.35 -21.28 -17.21
N GLY A 450 -28.95 -21.81 -18.28
CA GLY A 450 -29.17 -21.04 -19.51
C GLY A 450 -27.94 -21.01 -20.41
N ARG A 451 -28.16 -21.14 -21.72
CA ARG A 451 -27.07 -21.16 -22.72
C ARG A 451 -26.28 -19.85 -22.73
N ASP A 452 -26.98 -18.73 -22.69
CA ASP A 452 -26.37 -17.41 -22.83
C ASP A 452 -25.48 -17.09 -21.62
N GLU A 453 -25.88 -17.47 -20.41
CA GLU A 453 -25.07 -17.28 -19.19
C GLU A 453 -23.74 -18.06 -19.27
N VAL A 454 -23.78 -19.32 -19.70
CA VAL A 454 -22.59 -20.17 -19.81
C VAL A 454 -21.63 -19.66 -20.90
N ILE A 455 -22.17 -19.21 -22.04
CA ILE A 455 -21.35 -18.60 -23.11
C ILE A 455 -20.77 -17.27 -22.63
N GLN A 456 -21.55 -16.44 -21.95
CA GLN A 456 -21.09 -15.15 -21.43
C GLN A 456 -19.97 -15.31 -20.40
N GLN A 457 -20.06 -16.29 -19.49
CA GLN A 457 -18.99 -16.62 -18.56
C GLN A 457 -17.70 -17.04 -19.27
N ALA A 458 -17.81 -17.88 -20.32
CA ALA A 458 -16.66 -18.29 -21.10
C ALA A 458 -16.04 -17.12 -21.90
N ARG A 459 -16.86 -16.21 -22.45
CA ARG A 459 -16.38 -14.98 -23.10
C ARG A 459 -15.68 -14.06 -22.11
N GLN A 460 -16.24 -13.85 -20.92
CA GLN A 460 -15.61 -13.02 -19.90
C GLN A 460 -14.23 -13.56 -19.50
N GLN A 461 -14.12 -14.88 -19.31
CA GLN A 461 -12.84 -15.54 -19.05
C GLN A 461 -11.83 -15.29 -20.18
N GLN A 462 -12.25 -15.40 -21.44
CA GLN A 462 -11.40 -15.16 -22.62
C GLN A 462 -10.95 -13.69 -22.73
N VAL A 463 -11.84 -12.74 -22.48
CA VAL A 463 -11.53 -11.30 -22.46
C VAL A 463 -10.53 -10.98 -21.36
N ASN A 464 -10.71 -11.51 -20.14
CA ASN A 464 -9.77 -11.27 -19.03
C ASN A 464 -8.36 -11.78 -19.36
N LEU A 465 -8.24 -13.00 -19.89
CA LEU A 465 -6.94 -13.56 -20.32
C LEU A 465 -6.30 -12.75 -21.45
N GLN A 466 -7.11 -12.23 -22.37
CA GLN A 466 -6.61 -11.38 -23.46
C GLN A 466 -6.08 -10.03 -22.93
N LEU A 467 -6.83 -9.37 -22.04
CA LEU A 467 -6.39 -8.13 -21.39
C LEU A 467 -5.07 -8.33 -20.64
N GLN A 468 -4.96 -9.43 -19.89
CA GLN A 468 -3.73 -9.79 -19.18
C GLN A 468 -2.53 -9.97 -20.13
N ALA A 469 -2.74 -10.62 -21.28
CA ALA A 469 -1.67 -10.78 -22.28
C ALA A 469 -1.26 -9.44 -22.90
N GLU A 470 -2.21 -8.56 -23.19
CA GLU A 470 -1.95 -7.23 -23.73
C GLU A 470 -1.20 -6.33 -22.73
N GLU A 471 -1.57 -6.38 -21.45
CA GLU A 471 -0.86 -5.65 -20.38
C GLU A 471 0.57 -6.14 -20.22
N MET A 472 0.78 -7.47 -20.21
CA MET A 472 2.12 -8.06 -20.15
C MET A 472 3.01 -7.59 -21.31
N VAL A 473 2.47 -7.54 -22.53
CA VAL A 473 3.22 -7.05 -23.70
C VAL A 473 3.54 -5.55 -23.57
N LYS A 474 2.58 -4.73 -23.10
CA LYS A 474 2.79 -3.28 -22.89
C LYS A 474 3.88 -3.03 -21.85
N GLU A 475 3.81 -3.71 -20.72
CA GLU A 475 4.77 -3.57 -19.63
C GLU A 475 6.16 -4.07 -20.03
N SER A 476 6.26 -5.17 -20.78
CA SER A 476 7.52 -5.69 -21.28
C SER A 476 8.21 -4.67 -22.20
N HIS A 477 7.48 -4.08 -23.16
CA HIS A 477 8.02 -3.03 -24.02
C HIS A 477 8.48 -1.80 -23.23
N HIS A 478 7.69 -1.39 -22.23
CA HIS A 478 8.04 -0.25 -21.39
C HIS A 478 9.32 -0.51 -20.56
N LEU A 479 9.45 -1.70 -19.96
CA LEU A 479 10.66 -2.10 -19.22
C LEU A 479 11.89 -2.19 -20.14
N MET A 480 11.75 -2.78 -21.34
CA MET A 480 12.85 -2.85 -22.31
C MET A 480 13.30 -1.45 -22.77
N ASN A 481 12.36 -0.54 -23.03
CA ASN A 481 12.69 0.84 -23.42
C ASN A 481 13.44 1.56 -22.29
N ARG A 482 12.95 1.48 -21.04
CA ARG A 482 13.64 2.08 -19.89
C ARG A 482 15.03 1.49 -19.65
N GLN A 483 15.18 0.18 -19.80
CA GLN A 483 16.48 -0.47 -19.67
C GLN A 483 17.44 0.00 -20.77
N SER A 484 16.96 0.12 -22.01
CA SER A 484 17.76 0.63 -23.14
C SER A 484 18.19 2.09 -22.92
N GLU A 485 17.28 2.94 -22.45
CA GLU A 485 17.57 4.34 -22.11
C GLU A 485 18.60 4.44 -21.00
N ALA A 486 18.46 3.66 -19.93
CA ALA A 486 19.39 3.64 -18.81
C ALA A 486 20.78 3.14 -19.23
N GLN A 487 20.85 2.08 -20.04
CA GLN A 487 22.11 1.61 -20.63
C GLN A 487 22.76 2.67 -21.52
N HIS A 488 21.95 3.41 -22.29
CA HIS A 488 22.46 4.51 -23.11
C HIS A 488 23.03 5.64 -22.25
N GLN A 489 22.32 6.04 -21.19
CA GLN A 489 22.79 7.06 -20.24
C GLN A 489 24.05 6.61 -19.49
N GLN A 490 24.12 5.35 -19.06
CA GLN A 490 25.31 4.79 -18.41
C GLN A 490 26.50 4.79 -19.37
N ALA A 491 26.31 4.34 -20.62
CA ALA A 491 27.36 4.36 -21.63
C ALA A 491 27.83 5.79 -21.95
N GLN A 492 26.94 6.78 -21.95
CA GLN A 492 27.31 8.20 -22.10
C GLN A 492 28.09 8.71 -20.88
N ALA A 493 27.66 8.37 -19.66
CA ALA A 493 28.34 8.76 -18.42
C ALA A 493 29.74 8.14 -18.31
N GLU A 494 29.90 6.87 -18.71
CA GLU A 494 31.20 6.19 -18.77
C GLU A 494 32.11 6.82 -19.83
N LYS A 495 31.58 7.18 -21.00
CA LYS A 495 32.34 7.93 -22.02
C LYS A 495 32.81 9.30 -21.50
N LEU A 496 31.97 9.99 -20.71
CA LEU A 496 32.33 11.27 -20.09
C LEU A 496 33.39 11.10 -18.98
N LYS A 497 33.34 10.01 -18.20
CA LYS A 497 34.35 9.68 -17.17
C LYS A 497 35.67 9.22 -17.77
N ALA A 498 35.64 8.55 -18.93
CA ALA A 498 36.82 8.08 -19.66
C ALA A 498 37.48 9.17 -20.51
N ALA A 499 36.87 10.36 -20.65
CA ALA A 499 37.48 11.48 -21.34
C ALA A 499 38.71 11.97 -20.53
N PRO A 500 39.92 12.01 -21.13
CA PRO A 500 41.13 12.37 -20.40
C PRO A 500 41.03 13.81 -19.87
N ASN A 501 41.22 13.96 -18.56
CA ASN A 501 41.43 15.26 -17.92
C ASN A 501 42.82 15.78 -18.30
N GLY A 502 42.95 16.29 -19.51
CA GLY A 502 44.19 16.87 -19.98
C GLY A 502 44.20 17.14 -21.48
N VAL A 503 44.39 18.42 -21.79
CA VAL A 503 44.77 19.01 -23.09
C VAL A 503 43.60 19.49 -23.97
N ASP A 504 43.37 20.81 -23.95
CA ASP A 504 42.78 21.67 -25.00
C ASP A 504 41.55 21.15 -25.78
N GLY A 505 40.53 20.66 -25.07
CA GLY A 505 39.28 20.15 -25.64
C GLY A 505 38.02 20.98 -25.37
N ALA A 506 38.15 22.27 -25.08
CA ALA A 506 37.02 23.16 -24.73
C ALA A 506 35.79 23.11 -25.69
N PRO A 507 35.91 22.81 -27.01
CA PRO A 507 34.74 22.71 -27.88
C PRO A 507 33.98 21.38 -27.80
N VAL A 508 34.64 20.27 -27.44
CA VAL A 508 34.05 18.92 -27.49
C VAL A 508 33.27 18.61 -26.21
N VAL A 509 33.82 18.99 -25.06
CA VAL A 509 33.12 18.87 -23.76
C VAL A 509 31.92 19.83 -23.70
N LYS A 510 32.00 20.99 -24.36
CA LYS A 510 30.89 21.94 -24.45
C LYS A 510 29.78 21.43 -25.37
N ARG A 511 30.11 20.90 -26.56
CA ARG A 511 29.12 20.28 -27.45
C ARG A 511 28.40 19.08 -26.81
N LEU A 512 29.14 18.21 -26.11
CA LEU A 512 28.53 17.06 -25.42
C LEU A 512 27.66 17.49 -24.22
N ARG A 513 27.99 18.58 -23.52
CA ARG A 513 27.12 19.16 -22.49
C ARG A 513 25.87 19.83 -23.08
N ASP A 514 26.02 20.50 -24.22
CA ASP A 514 24.92 21.15 -24.92
C ASP A 514 23.95 20.08 -25.51
N ASP A 515 24.46 18.95 -26.01
CA ASP A 515 23.65 17.83 -26.50
C ASP A 515 22.86 17.12 -25.38
N VAL A 516 23.45 17.00 -24.18
CA VAL A 516 22.74 16.49 -22.97
C VAL A 516 21.67 17.49 -22.50
N ALA A 517 21.95 18.79 -22.53
CA ALA A 517 20.97 19.82 -22.18
C ALA A 517 19.80 19.89 -23.18
N VAL A 518 20.05 19.64 -24.47
CA VAL A 518 19.00 19.56 -25.50
C VAL A 518 18.09 18.33 -25.30
N ALA A 519 18.64 17.21 -24.83
CA ALA A 519 17.85 16.03 -24.48
C ALA A 519 16.95 16.24 -23.23
N ASP A 520 17.42 17.02 -22.25
CA ASP A 520 16.61 17.39 -21.08
C ASP A 520 15.52 18.43 -21.42
N ILE A 521 15.75 19.32 -22.38
CA ILE A 521 14.72 20.26 -22.86
C ILE A 521 13.61 19.51 -23.63
N ALA A 522 13.95 18.44 -24.36
CA ALA A 522 12.97 17.61 -25.05
C ALA A 522 12.05 16.81 -24.09
N LYS A 523 12.47 16.58 -22.84
CA LYS A 523 11.63 15.96 -21.79
C LYS A 523 10.53 16.88 -21.24
N HIS A 524 10.54 18.17 -21.55
CA HIS A 524 9.61 19.15 -20.97
C HIS A 524 8.61 19.77 -21.97
N HIS A 525 8.55 19.25 -23.20
CA HIS A 525 7.52 19.60 -24.18
C HIS A 525 6.94 18.34 -24.86
N PRO A 526 5.83 17.77 -24.36
CA PRO A 526 5.18 16.63 -24.98
C PRO A 526 4.11 17.13 -25.96
N GLU A 527 4.50 17.42 -27.21
CA GLU A 527 3.53 17.39 -28.31
C GLU A 527 3.95 16.35 -29.33
N GLY A 528 3.03 15.40 -29.53
CA GLY A 528 3.31 14.10 -30.08
C GLY A 528 3.62 14.10 -31.56
N HIS A 529 4.47 13.15 -31.95
CA HIS A 529 4.38 12.48 -33.24
C HIS A 529 4.89 11.05 -33.08
N HIS A 530 3.97 10.09 -33.20
CA HIS A 530 4.30 8.68 -33.42
C HIS A 530 5.07 8.52 -34.74
N PRO A 531 6.16 7.73 -34.81
CA PRO A 531 6.64 7.25 -36.09
C PRO A 531 5.89 5.96 -36.43
N VAL A 532 4.92 6.09 -37.33
CA VAL A 532 4.44 4.98 -38.16
C VAL A 532 5.62 4.55 -39.05
N GLN A 533 5.93 3.26 -38.99
CA GLN A 533 6.81 2.60 -39.96
C GLN A 533 6.25 2.82 -41.37
N ASP A 534 7.06 3.29 -42.31
CA ASP A 534 6.72 3.10 -43.72
C ASP A 534 7.94 2.75 -44.58
N VAL A 535 7.86 1.52 -45.07
CA VAL A 535 8.55 1.03 -46.25
C VAL A 535 7.80 1.59 -47.46
N ALA A 536 8.55 2.20 -48.38
CA ALA A 536 8.18 2.48 -49.77
C ALA A 536 7.09 3.53 -50.05
N ALA A 537 7.50 4.71 -50.52
CA ALA A 537 6.97 5.29 -51.76
C ALA A 537 7.81 6.51 -52.20
N LYS A 538 8.26 6.46 -53.45
CA LYS A 538 8.84 7.58 -54.18
C LYS A 538 7.72 8.52 -54.64
N GLU A 539 8.08 9.81 -54.74
CA GLU A 539 7.47 10.89 -55.52
C GLU A 539 6.16 11.51 -55.00
N ALA A 540 6.27 12.72 -54.43
CA ALA A 540 5.20 13.71 -54.39
C ALA A 540 5.73 15.10 -54.83
N PRO A 541 4.90 15.96 -55.47
CA PRO A 541 5.37 17.00 -56.39
C PRO A 541 5.54 18.38 -55.72
N ARG A 542 6.39 19.22 -56.34
CA ARG A 542 6.89 20.53 -55.88
C ARG A 542 5.85 21.59 -55.47
N HIS A 543 4.56 21.45 -55.77
CA HIS A 543 3.56 22.51 -55.57
C HIS A 543 3.00 22.61 -54.14
N LEU A 544 3.20 21.60 -53.28
CA LEU A 544 2.80 21.64 -51.86
C LEU A 544 3.80 22.35 -50.94
N ARG A 545 4.97 22.75 -51.45
CA ARG A 545 5.98 23.49 -50.67
C ARG A 545 5.81 25.01 -50.72
N GLU A 546 5.04 25.54 -51.66
CA GLU A 546 4.88 26.99 -51.83
C GLU A 546 3.69 27.56 -51.04
N GLU A 547 2.66 26.76 -50.71
CA GLU A 547 1.54 27.23 -49.88
C GLU A 547 1.88 27.36 -48.38
N MET A 548 2.73 26.48 -47.82
CA MET A 548 3.12 26.56 -46.40
C MET A 548 4.10 27.70 -46.07
N ALA A 549 4.73 28.30 -47.08
CA ALA A 549 5.60 29.46 -46.89
C ALA A 549 4.83 30.79 -46.79
N ALA A 550 3.61 30.85 -47.35
CA ALA A 550 2.79 32.07 -47.37
C ALA A 550 1.99 32.29 -46.07
N GLU A 551 1.64 31.23 -45.33
CA GLU A 551 0.93 31.35 -44.05
C GLU A 551 1.82 31.77 -42.87
N ARG A 552 3.11 31.41 -42.89
CA ARG A 552 4.06 31.79 -41.82
C ARG A 552 4.44 33.27 -41.82
N ALA A 553 4.27 33.98 -42.94
CA ALA A 553 4.57 35.41 -43.03
C ALA A 553 3.47 36.34 -42.48
N LYS A 554 2.25 35.83 -42.22
CA LYS A 554 1.13 36.63 -41.68
C LYS A 554 1.04 36.62 -40.15
N SER A 555 1.70 35.68 -39.46
CA SER A 555 1.58 35.54 -38.00
C SER A 555 2.59 36.38 -37.18
N GLN A 556 3.49 37.14 -37.82
CA GLN A 556 4.56 37.90 -37.12
C GLN A 556 4.38 39.43 -37.12
N ARG A 557 3.20 39.96 -37.45
CA ARG A 557 2.90 41.40 -37.30
C ARG A 557 1.54 41.64 -36.67
N GLY A 558 1.53 41.84 -35.35
CA GLY A 558 0.39 42.44 -34.67
C GLY A 558 0.35 42.14 -33.18
N ALA A 559 1.06 42.92 -32.37
CA ALA A 559 0.61 43.36 -31.03
C ALA A 559 1.66 44.27 -30.38
N VAL A 560 1.44 45.57 -30.47
CA VAL A 560 2.01 46.59 -29.57
C VAL A 560 0.86 47.51 -29.15
N ALA A 561 0.79 47.75 -27.83
CA ALA A 561 0.10 48.82 -27.09
C ALA A 561 -1.46 48.81 -27.05
N ASP A 562 -2.06 48.81 -25.85
CA ASP A 562 -2.26 50.04 -25.06
C ASP A 562 -2.78 49.78 -23.63
N ASP A 563 -2.46 50.75 -22.77
CA ASP A 563 -2.74 50.95 -21.34
C ASP A 563 -4.24 50.94 -20.93
N ALA A 564 -4.51 50.52 -19.68
CA ALA A 564 -5.40 51.28 -18.80
C ALA A 564 -5.18 50.94 -17.29
N ARG A 565 -4.86 51.99 -16.54
CA ARG A 565 -4.71 52.10 -15.08
C ARG A 565 -6.02 51.85 -14.32
N MET A 566 -5.93 51.28 -13.12
CA MET A 566 -6.69 51.78 -11.96
C MET A 566 -5.91 51.60 -10.66
N GLU A 567 -5.66 52.73 -9.99
CA GLU A 567 -5.14 52.86 -8.63
C GLU A 567 -6.24 52.52 -7.61
N ILE A 568 -5.93 51.75 -6.56
CA ILE A 568 -6.67 51.81 -5.29
C ILE A 568 -5.67 51.89 -4.13
N LYS A 569 -5.79 52.99 -3.38
CA LYS A 569 -5.00 53.36 -2.21
C LYS A 569 -5.43 52.57 -0.97
N THR A 570 -4.45 52.21 -0.17
CA THR A 570 -4.55 51.70 1.21
C THR A 570 -5.07 52.76 2.20
N PRO A 571 -5.57 52.29 3.35
CA PRO A 571 -5.19 52.95 4.60
C PRO A 571 -4.74 51.95 5.70
N LYS A 572 -3.54 52.16 6.24
CA LYS A 572 -3.17 51.91 7.65
C LYS A 572 -3.83 53.01 8.52
N PRO A 573 -4.12 52.85 9.82
CA PRO A 573 -3.19 52.44 10.90
C PRO A 573 -3.91 51.60 12.01
N ASN A 574 -3.41 51.23 13.20
CA ASN A 574 -2.43 51.81 14.12
C ASN A 574 -2.12 50.74 15.20
N ILE A 575 -0.86 50.67 15.65
CA ILE A 575 -0.41 49.90 16.81
C ILE A 575 -0.49 50.79 18.06
N PRO A 576 -0.89 50.27 19.24
CA PRO A 576 -0.38 50.79 20.49
C PRO A 576 0.56 49.78 21.16
N ARG A 577 1.70 50.32 21.57
CA ARG A 577 2.74 49.68 22.38
C ARG A 577 2.21 49.32 23.76
N ASN A 578 2.69 48.17 24.22
CA ASN A 578 2.74 47.76 25.62
C ASN A 578 3.57 48.76 26.45
N PRO A 579 3.21 49.02 27.71
CA PRO A 579 4.22 48.87 28.76
C PRO A 579 3.66 48.34 30.10
N GLY A 580 4.42 47.44 30.73
CA GLY A 580 4.56 47.45 32.20
C GLY A 580 4.17 46.19 32.98
N LYS A 581 5.20 45.55 33.54
CA LYS A 581 5.29 44.91 34.87
C LYS A 581 4.02 44.93 35.75
N ILE A 582 3.56 43.77 36.20
CA ILE A 582 3.85 43.10 37.50
C ILE A 582 3.69 41.60 37.26
#